data_AF-A0A920N8N9-F1
#
_entry.id   AF-A0A920N8N9-F1
#
_cell.length_a   1.000
_cell.length_b   1.000
_cell.length_c   1.000
_cell.angle_alpha   90.00
_cell.angle_beta   90.00
_cell.angle_gamma   90.00
#
_symmetry.space_group_name_H-M   'P 1'
#
loop_
_entity.id
_entity.type
_entity.pdbx_description
1 polymer ?
#
loop_
_entity_poly.entity_id
_entity_poly.type
_entity_poly.pdbx_seq_one_letter_code
_entity_poly.pdbx_strand_id
1 'polypeptide(L)'
;MLASPAYGERWGRHWLDVARYADSNGLDENLCYGNAYRYRDYVVDAFNADLPYDQFTREQLAGDLMTDDDNTETRLRRIIANPGFPGARTQDARRG
;
A
#
# COMPACT_ATOMS: atom_id res chain seq x y z
N MET A 1 14.21 16.40 10.85
CA MET A 1 14.84 16.29 9.52
C MET A 1 14.15 15.19 8.74
N LEU A 2 14.00 15.36 7.42
CA LEU A 2 13.36 14.40 6.50
C LEU A 2 13.99 13.00 6.51
N ALA A 3 15.24 12.87 6.97
CA ALA A 3 15.94 11.59 7.10
C ALA A 3 15.58 10.78 8.37
N SER A 4 14.65 11.24 9.21
CA SER A 4 14.22 10.48 10.38
C SER A 4 13.18 9.44 9.96
N PRO A 5 13.31 8.15 10.32
CA PRO A 5 12.32 7.11 10.01
C PRO A 5 10.90 7.46 10.49
N ALA A 6 10.81 8.27 11.55
CA ALA A 6 9.54 8.77 12.07
C ALA A 6 8.84 9.76 11.13
N TYR A 7 9.49 10.27 10.08
CA TYR A 7 8.86 11.10 9.07
C TYR A 7 7.85 10.29 8.26
N GLY A 8 8.27 9.15 7.69
CA GLY A 8 7.40 8.27 6.92
C GLY A 8 6.30 7.64 7.75
N GLU A 9 6.56 7.30 9.02
CA GLU A 9 5.50 6.81 9.91
C GLU A 9 4.41 7.86 10.16
N ARG A 10 4.80 9.13 10.40
CA ARG A 10 3.85 10.22 10.66
C ARG A 10 3.04 10.59 9.42
N TRP A 11 3.69 10.81 8.29
CA TRP A 11 2.99 11.20 7.05
C TRP A 11 2.28 10.03 6.39
N GLY A 12 2.86 8.83 6.47
CA GLY A 12 2.23 7.59 6.01
C GLY A 12 0.92 7.32 6.73
N ARG A 13 0.81 7.61 8.03
CA ARG A 13 -0.47 7.52 8.76
C ARG A 13 -1.57 8.35 8.10
N HIS A 14 -1.29 9.61 7.78
CA HIS A 14 -2.27 10.49 7.12
C HIS A 14 -2.74 9.95 5.77
N TRP A 15 -1.81 9.39 4.98
CA TRP A 15 -2.16 8.77 3.70
C TRP A 15 -3.03 7.52 3.90
N LEU A 16 -2.65 6.65 4.83
CA LEU A 16 -3.36 5.41 5.13
C LEU A 16 -4.78 5.67 5.64
N ASP A 17 -5.00 6.78 6.36
CA ASP A 17 -6.34 7.21 6.77
C ASP A 17 -7.21 7.59 5.56
N VAL A 18 -6.64 8.33 4.59
CA VAL A 18 -7.32 8.70 3.33
C VAL A 18 -7.62 7.46 2.49
N ALA A 19 -6.67 6.53 2.40
CA ALA A 19 -6.80 5.27 1.68
C ALA A 19 -7.72 4.25 2.37
N ARG A 20 -8.26 4.57 3.55
CA ARG A 20 -9.14 3.69 4.36
C ARG A 20 -8.47 2.36 4.71
N TYR A 21 -7.17 2.40 4.99
CA TYR A 21 -6.41 1.23 5.37
C TYR A 21 -6.84 0.66 6.74
N ALA A 22 -6.92 -0.66 6.84
CA ALA A 22 -7.05 -1.39 8.10
C ALA A 22 -6.29 -2.72 8.01
N ASP A 23 -5.67 -3.17 9.10
CA ASP A 23 -5.01 -4.48 9.19
C ASP A 23 -6.03 -5.65 9.29
N SER A 24 -7.27 -5.35 9.69
CA SER A 24 -8.37 -6.31 9.86
C SER A 24 -9.72 -5.69 9.52
N ASN A 25 -10.73 -6.54 9.32
CA ASN A 25 -12.12 -6.15 9.02
C ASN A 25 -12.95 -5.75 10.27
N GLY A 26 -12.39 -5.83 11.47
CA GLY A 26 -13.08 -5.45 12.71
C GLY A 26 -14.24 -6.38 13.15
N LEU A 27 -14.36 -7.59 12.59
CA LEU A 27 -15.36 -8.59 12.97
C LEU A 27 -14.71 -9.78 13.71
N ASP A 28 -15.50 -10.46 14.55
CA ASP A 28 -15.11 -11.62 15.38
C ASP A 28 -14.56 -12.82 14.57
N GLU A 29 -14.80 -12.84 13.26
CA GLU A 29 -14.11 -13.74 12.34
C GLU A 29 -12.84 -13.08 11.82
N ASN A 30 -11.74 -13.43 12.49
CA ASN A 30 -10.35 -13.06 12.27
C ASN A 30 -9.85 -13.28 10.82
N LEU A 31 -10.42 -12.58 9.86
CA LEU A 31 -9.86 -12.41 8.53
C LEU A 31 -8.81 -11.30 8.64
N CYS A 32 -7.69 -11.61 9.29
CA CYS A 32 -6.47 -10.83 9.11
C CYS A 32 -6.24 -10.70 7.60
N TYR A 33 -6.12 -9.47 7.11
CA TYR A 33 -5.60 -9.25 5.78
C TYR A 33 -4.13 -9.59 5.81
N GLY A 34 -3.82 -10.86 5.60
CA GLY A 34 -2.49 -11.44 5.84
C GLY A 34 -1.36 -10.77 5.07
N ASN A 35 -1.67 -9.89 4.10
CA ASN A 35 -0.70 -9.09 3.35
C ASN A 35 -0.97 -7.58 3.39
N ALA A 36 -1.96 -7.08 4.15
CA ALA A 36 -2.25 -5.65 4.23
C ALA A 36 -1.07 -4.84 4.78
N TYR A 37 -0.36 -5.39 5.78
CA TYR A 37 0.80 -4.72 6.37
C TYR A 37 1.88 -4.36 5.34
N ARG A 38 1.97 -5.10 4.23
CA ARG A 38 2.93 -4.80 3.15
C ARG A 38 2.60 -3.50 2.44
N TYR A 39 1.32 -3.16 2.30
CA TYR A 39 0.91 -1.87 1.74
C TYR A 39 1.21 -0.73 2.72
N ARG A 40 0.97 -0.92 4.03
CA ARG A 40 1.40 0.04 5.06
C ARG A 40 2.90 0.30 5.00
N ASP A 41 3.69 -0.77 4.96
CA ASP A 41 5.15 -0.68 4.95
C ASP A 41 5.63 0.00 3.66
N TYR A 42 5.04 -0.33 2.50
CA TYR A 42 5.30 0.39 1.24
C TYR A 42 5.03 1.89 1.36
N VAL A 43 3.91 2.30 1.96
CA VAL A 43 3.57 3.73 2.11
C VAL A 43 4.62 4.42 2.98
N VAL A 44 4.97 3.84 4.12
CA VAL A 44 6.00 4.38 5.03
C VAL A 44 7.35 4.51 4.30
N ASP A 45 7.74 3.48 3.56
CA ASP A 45 8.99 3.47 2.79
C ASP A 45 8.98 4.50 1.65
N ALA A 46 7.85 4.68 0.96
CA ALA A 46 7.72 5.68 -0.10
C ALA A 46 7.89 7.11 0.45
N PHE A 47 7.30 7.41 1.61
CA PHE A 47 7.49 8.70 2.27
C PHE A 47 8.92 8.90 2.80
N ASN A 48 9.54 7.86 3.35
CA ASN A 48 10.93 7.93 3.82
C ASN A 48 11.94 8.08 2.67
N ALA A 49 11.63 7.50 1.50
CA ALA A 49 12.46 7.59 0.31
C ALA A 49 12.23 8.88 -0.50
N ASP A 50 11.31 9.75 -0.07
CA ASP A 50 10.89 10.94 -0.82
C ASP A 50 10.50 10.60 -2.27
N LEU A 51 9.72 9.51 -2.42
CA LEU A 51 9.27 9.05 -3.73
C LEU A 51 8.48 10.18 -4.42
N PRO A 52 8.78 10.52 -5.69
CA PRO A 52 8.06 11.57 -6.40
C PRO A 52 6.55 11.33 -6.36
N TYR A 53 5.78 12.37 -6.03
CA TYR A 53 4.35 12.26 -5.81
C TYR A 53 3.58 11.72 -7.02
N ASP A 54 4.01 12.07 -8.24
CA ASP A 54 3.44 11.58 -9.49
C ASP A 54 3.71 10.08 -9.70
N GLN A 55 4.90 9.61 -9.32
CA GLN A 55 5.23 8.19 -9.31
C GLN A 55 4.42 7.46 -8.23
N PHE A 56 4.40 7.98 -7.01
CA PHE A 56 3.64 7.40 -5.90
C PHE A 56 2.17 7.22 -6.29
N THR A 57 1.49 8.28 -6.73
CA THR A 57 0.08 8.21 -7.13
C THR A 57 -0.17 7.29 -8.32
N ARG A 58 0.76 7.21 -9.28
CA ARG A 58 0.66 6.25 -10.39
C ARG A 58 0.74 4.81 -9.90
N GLU A 59 1.66 4.51 -8.98
CA GLU A 59 1.79 3.19 -8.35
C GLU A 59 0.54 2.83 -7.54
N GLN A 60 -0.08 3.80 -6.85
CA GLN A 60 -1.35 3.61 -6.15
C GLN A 60 -2.51 3.24 -7.09
N LEU A 61 -2.58 3.85 -8.27
CA LEU A 61 -3.73 3.69 -9.17
C LEU A 61 -3.58 2.54 -10.17
N ALA A 62 -2.35 2.25 -10.60
CA ALA A 62 -2.08 1.40 -11.75
C ALA A 62 -0.83 0.51 -11.57
N GLY A 63 -0.35 0.30 -10.35
CA GLY A 63 0.90 -0.44 -10.10
C GLY A 63 0.93 -1.87 -10.68
N ASP A 64 -0.22 -2.54 -10.77
CA ASP A 64 -0.39 -3.85 -11.41
C ASP A 64 -0.31 -3.80 -12.95
N LEU A 65 -0.60 -2.65 -13.55
CA LEU A 65 -0.55 -2.41 -15.00
C LEU A 65 0.83 -1.93 -15.48
N MET A 66 1.74 -1.58 -14.57
CA MET A 66 3.08 -1.09 -14.90
C MET A 66 4.04 -2.26 -15.19
N THR A 67 3.92 -2.85 -16.38
CA THR A 67 4.66 -4.05 -16.82
C THR A 67 6.02 -3.77 -17.46
N ASP A 68 6.40 -2.51 -17.65
CA ASP A 68 7.55 -2.10 -18.47
C ASP A 68 8.91 -2.29 -17.77
N ASP A 69 8.96 -3.07 -16.69
CA ASP A 69 10.14 -3.23 -15.84
C ASP A 69 10.56 -4.70 -15.78
N ASP A 70 11.77 -4.99 -16.25
CA ASP A 70 12.37 -6.33 -16.21
C ASP A 70 12.76 -6.75 -14.79
N ASN A 71 12.68 -5.84 -13.82
CA ASN A 71 12.98 -6.11 -12.42
C ASN A 71 11.74 -6.64 -11.66
N THR A 72 11.80 -7.91 -11.28
CA THR A 72 10.78 -8.59 -10.46
C THR A 72 10.48 -7.86 -9.15
N GLU A 73 11.48 -7.32 -8.46
CA GLU A 73 11.29 -6.64 -7.17
C GLU A 73 10.50 -5.34 -7.36
N THR A 74 10.85 -4.56 -8.38
CA THR A 74 10.10 -3.35 -8.72
C THR A 74 8.65 -3.69 -9.07
N ARG A 75 8.43 -4.76 -9.83
CA ARG A 75 7.09 -5.24 -10.18
C ARG A 75 6.29 -5.63 -8.93
N LEU A 76 6.88 -6.39 -8.00
CA LEU A 76 6.23 -6.78 -6.75
C LEU A 76 5.87 -5.57 -5.89
N ARG A 77 6.78 -4.60 -5.79
CA ARG A 77 6.54 -3.35 -5.07
C ARG A 77 5.35 -2.59 -5.63
N ARG A 78 5.25 -2.45 -6.96
CA ARG A 78 4.12 -1.76 -7.61
C ARG A 78 2.80 -2.51 -7.44
N ILE A 79 2.83 -3.84 -7.47
CA ILE A 79 1.65 -4.66 -7.16
C ILE A 79 1.18 -4.42 -5.72
N ILE A 80 2.10 -4.36 -4.76
CA ILE A 80 1.78 -4.07 -3.34
C ILE A 80 1.27 -2.63 -3.17
N ALA A 81 1.82 -1.69 -3.94
CA ALA A 81 1.45 -0.27 -3.88
C ALA A 81 0.00 0.00 -4.29
N ASN A 82 -0.60 -0.82 -5.16
CA ASN A 82 -1.98 -0.65 -5.58
C ASN A 82 -2.94 -1.15 -4.46
N PRO A 83 -3.73 -0.27 -3.82
CA PRO A 83 -4.70 -0.66 -2.78
C PRO A 83 -5.75 -1.63 -3.31
N GLY A 84 -5.93 -1.69 -4.63
CA GLY A 84 -6.79 -2.63 -5.36
C GLY A 84 -6.24 -4.06 -5.45
N PHE A 85 -5.01 -4.31 -5.01
CA PHE A 85 -4.40 -5.65 -5.03
C PHE A 85 -5.21 -6.65 -4.20
N PRO A 86 -5.45 -7.89 -4.68
CA PRO A 86 -6.25 -8.89 -3.95
C PRO A 86 -5.80 -9.15 -2.52
N GLY A 87 -4.49 -9.03 -2.23
CA GLY A 87 -3.95 -9.16 -0.87
C GLY A 87 -4.18 -7.95 0.04
N ALA A 88 -4.54 -6.79 -0.51
CA ALA A 88 -4.91 -5.57 0.22
C ALA A 88 -6.44 -5.42 0.39
N ARG A 89 -7.24 -6.07 -0.48
CA ARG A 89 -8.71 -5.98 -0.54
C ARG A 89 -9.47 -7.22 -0.08
N THR A 90 -8.93 -8.12 0.73
CA THR A 90 -9.71 -9.33 1.06
C THR A 90 -11.07 -8.92 1.64
N GLN A 91 -12.14 -9.36 0.98
CA GLN A 91 -13.54 -9.20 1.35
C GLN A 91 -14.23 -7.81 1.24
N ASP A 92 -14.49 -7.38 0.00
CA ASP A 92 -15.77 -6.69 -0.31
C ASP A 92 -16.39 -7.12 -1.65
N ALA A 93 -16.26 -8.41 -2.00
CA ALA A 93 -16.71 -8.93 -3.31
C ALA A 93 -17.66 -10.14 -3.24
N ARG A 94 -18.34 -10.38 -2.11
CA ARG A 94 -19.38 -11.42 -2.01
C ARG A 94 -20.58 -10.96 -1.19
N ARG A 95 -21.31 -9.98 -1.72
CA ARG A 95 -22.75 -9.84 -1.47
C ARG A 95 -23.45 -9.63 -2.82
N GLY A 96 -23.95 -10.74 -3.34
CA GLY A 96 -24.96 -10.88 -4.39
C GLY A 96 -25.79 -12.09 -4.03
#